data_AF-A0A7J4PDM3-F1
#
_entry.id   AF-A0A7J4PDM3-F1
#
_cell.length_a   1.000
_cell.length_b   1.000
_cell.length_c   1.000
_cell.angle_alpha   90.00
_cell.angle_beta   90.00
_cell.angle_gamma   90.00
#
_symmetry.space_group_name_H-M   'P 1'
#
loop_
_entity.id
_entity.type
_entity.pdbx_description
1 polymer ?
#
loop_
_entity_poly.entity_id
_entity_poly.type
_entity_poly.pdbx_seq_one_letter_code
_entity_poly.pdbx_strand_id
1 'polypeptide(L)'
;SCQTKRTFKDIGASLKSKIGGEAKTSTEMIDEARKIAFQRMIEEAEKVHADAIIGMRYVTSDTMQGAAEIIAYGTAVKTTL
;
A
#
# COMPACT_ATOMS: atom_id res chain seq x y z
N SER A 1 -4.85 24.31 -23.37
CA SER A 1 -4.00 23.87 -22.24
C SER A 1 -4.88 23.13 -21.26
N CYS A 2 -4.72 21.81 -21.18
CA CYS A 2 -5.67 20.88 -20.56
C CYS A 2 -5.84 21.14 -19.06
N GLN A 3 -7.09 21.27 -18.61
CA GLN A 3 -7.47 21.27 -17.20
C GLN A 3 -7.43 19.83 -16.67
N THR A 4 -6.40 19.48 -15.91
CA THR A 4 -6.35 18.19 -15.21
C THR A 4 -5.54 18.30 -13.94
N LYS A 5 -6.16 18.91 -12.91
CA LYS A 5 -5.64 18.87 -11.53
C LYS A 5 -6.81 18.78 -10.54
N ARG A 6 -7.67 17.75 -10.62
CA ARG A 6 -8.68 17.50 -9.56
C ARG A 6 -9.44 16.16 -9.59
N THR A 7 -8.85 15.06 -10.06
CA THR A 7 -9.60 13.78 -10.12
C THR A 7 -9.09 12.67 -9.19
N PHE A 8 -7.91 12.80 -8.58
CA PHE A 8 -7.35 11.76 -7.69
C PHE A 8 -7.60 11.97 -6.19
N LYS A 9 -8.10 13.14 -5.79
CA LYS A 9 -8.22 13.48 -4.36
C LYS A 9 -9.56 13.08 -3.74
N ASP A 10 -10.59 12.83 -4.55
CA ASP A 10 -11.95 12.60 -4.04
C ASP A 10 -12.33 11.11 -3.90
N ILE A 11 -11.64 10.20 -4.61
CA ILE A 11 -11.90 8.75 -4.51
C ILE A 11 -11.34 8.17 -3.19
N GLY A 12 -10.25 8.73 -2.66
CA GLY A 12 -9.67 8.30 -1.37
C GLY A 12 -10.39 8.83 -0.12
N ALA A 13 -11.24 9.86 -0.26
CA ALA A 13 -11.94 10.47 0.86
C ALA A 13 -13.26 9.75 1.21
N SER A 14 -13.95 9.19 0.21
CA SER A 14 -15.22 8.47 0.42
C SER A 14 -15.05 7.05 0.98
N LEU A 15 -13.87 6.44 0.84
CA LEU A 15 -13.59 5.13 1.45
C LEU A 15 -13.39 5.22 2.97
N LYS A 16 -12.96 6.39 3.49
CA LYS A 16 -12.76 6.60 4.94
C LYS A 16 -14.07 6.59 5.74
N SER A 17 -15.20 6.99 5.14
CA SER A 17 -16.48 7.05 5.85
C SER A 17 -17.17 5.69 6.02
N LYS A 18 -16.76 4.66 5.27
CA LYS A 18 -17.33 3.30 5.38
C LYS A 18 -16.53 2.38 6.31
N ILE A 19 -15.38 2.84 6.81
CA ILE A 19 -14.47 2.07 7.66
C ILE A 19 -14.66 2.41 9.15
N GLY A 20 -15.29 3.54 9.46
CA GLY A 20 -15.50 4.03 10.85
C GLY A 20 -16.74 3.50 11.56
N GLY A 21 -17.28 2.34 11.16
CA GLY A 21 -18.58 1.85 11.62
C GLY A 21 -18.55 0.88 12.80
N GLU A 22 -17.56 0.01 12.90
CA GLU A 22 -17.54 -1.04 13.93
C GLU A 22 -16.08 -1.30 14.33
N ALA A 23 -15.84 -1.52 15.61
CA ALA A 23 -14.52 -1.59 16.24
C ALA A 23 -13.58 -2.60 15.57
N LYS A 24 -12.87 -2.20 14.49
CA LYS A 24 -11.73 -2.96 14.00
C LYS A 24 -10.62 -2.85 15.04
N THR A 25 -10.26 -3.98 15.62
CA THR A 25 -9.12 -4.08 16.52
C THR A 25 -7.86 -3.57 15.81
N SER A 26 -6.90 -3.00 16.55
CA SER A 26 -5.64 -2.48 15.98
C SER A 26 -4.94 -3.51 15.08
N THR A 27 -5.09 -4.80 15.38
CA THR A 27 -4.60 -5.92 14.57
C THR A 27 -5.21 -5.98 13.17
N GLU A 28 -6.53 -5.82 13.04
CA GLU A 28 -7.22 -5.86 11.74
C GLU A 28 -6.84 -4.67 10.86
N MET A 29 -6.64 -3.50 11.47
CA MET A 29 -6.15 -2.32 10.74
C MET A 29 -4.73 -2.51 10.23
N ILE A 30 -3.85 -3.11 11.04
CA ILE A 30 -2.47 -3.44 10.63
C ILE A 30 -2.47 -4.51 9.53
N ASP A 31 -3.35 -5.51 9.60
CA ASP A 31 -3.46 -6.54 8.57
C ASP A 31 -3.92 -5.96 7.23
N GLU A 32 -4.91 -5.09 7.22
CA GLU A 32 -5.31 -4.39 5.98
C GLU A 32 -4.21 -3.46 5.45
N ALA A 33 -3.54 -2.72 6.32
CA ALA A 33 -2.42 -1.88 5.91
C ALA A 33 -1.27 -2.71 5.27
N ARG A 34 -0.98 -3.91 5.80
CA ARG A 34 0.01 -4.84 5.20
C ARG A 34 -0.41 -5.29 3.82
N LYS A 35 -1.68 -5.65 3.62
CA LYS A 35 -2.22 -6.07 2.32
C LYS A 35 -2.12 -4.95 1.28
N ILE A 36 -2.47 -3.72 1.68
CA ILE A 36 -2.36 -2.55 0.81
C ILE A 36 -0.90 -2.29 0.42
N ALA A 37 0.03 -2.33 1.39
CA ALA A 37 1.45 -2.13 1.12
C ALA A 37 2.02 -3.22 0.19
N PHE A 38 1.62 -4.48 0.41
CA PHE A 38 2.03 -5.61 -0.43
C PHE A 38 1.53 -5.47 -1.88
N GLN A 39 0.24 -5.15 -2.05
CA GLN A 39 -0.35 -4.99 -3.37
C GLN A 39 0.34 -3.88 -4.17
N ARG A 40 0.63 -2.74 -3.53
CA ARG A 40 1.39 -1.65 -4.16
C ARG A 40 2.79 -2.10 -4.61
N MET A 41 3.50 -2.87 -3.79
CA MET A 41 4.81 -3.39 -4.15
C MET A 41 4.74 -4.34 -5.35
N ILE A 42 3.69 -5.18 -5.45
CA ILE A 42 3.44 -6.02 -6.64
C ILE A 42 3.19 -5.15 -7.86
N GLU A 43 2.30 -4.16 -7.76
CA GLU A 43 1.99 -3.25 -8.87
C GLU A 43 3.24 -2.53 -9.40
N GLU A 44 4.17 -2.12 -8.53
CA GLU A 44 5.45 -1.54 -8.96
C GLU A 44 6.37 -2.58 -9.63
N ALA A 45 6.38 -3.83 -9.18
CA ALA A 45 7.15 -4.90 -9.80
C ALA A 45 6.59 -5.28 -11.19
N GLU A 46 5.26 -5.29 -11.35
CA GLU A 46 4.60 -5.54 -12.63
C GLU A 46 4.92 -4.46 -13.67
N LYS A 47 5.02 -3.18 -13.26
CA LYS A 47 5.42 -2.05 -14.13
C LYS A 47 6.80 -2.24 -14.75
N VAL A 48 7.69 -2.97 -14.08
CA VAL A 48 9.04 -3.29 -14.58
C VAL A 48 9.13 -4.68 -15.21
N HIS A 49 8.00 -5.34 -15.47
CA HIS A 49 7.89 -6.66 -16.07
C HIS A 49 8.66 -7.76 -15.30
N ALA A 50 8.74 -7.62 -13.99
CA ALA A 50 9.27 -8.66 -13.12
C ALA A 50 8.25 -9.80 -12.95
N ASP A 51 8.75 -11.03 -12.79
CA ASP A 51 7.93 -12.22 -12.53
C ASP A 51 8.09 -12.74 -11.08
N ALA A 52 9.01 -12.16 -10.31
CA ALA A 52 9.18 -12.44 -8.89
C ALA A 52 9.71 -11.23 -8.12
N ILE A 53 9.46 -11.22 -6.80
CA ILE A 53 10.07 -10.29 -5.84
C ILE A 53 10.84 -11.12 -4.82
N ILE A 54 12.16 -10.92 -4.74
CA ILE A 54 13.03 -11.62 -3.78
C ILE A 54 13.45 -10.70 -2.64
N GLY A 55 13.80 -11.29 -1.50
CA GLY A 55 14.27 -10.53 -0.34
C GLY A 55 13.21 -9.59 0.27
N MET A 56 11.93 -9.95 0.13
CA MET A 56 10.82 -9.13 0.63
C MET A 56 10.89 -8.92 2.15
N ARG A 57 10.66 -7.68 2.61
CA ARG A 57 10.58 -7.31 4.03
C ARG A 57 9.47 -6.29 4.27
N TYR A 58 8.92 -6.33 5.48
CA TYR A 58 8.10 -5.25 6.02
C TYR A 58 8.92 -4.43 7.02
N VAL A 59 8.76 -3.12 6.98
CA VAL A 59 9.21 -2.21 8.03
C VAL A 59 8.02 -1.40 8.50
N THR A 60 7.91 -1.27 9.82
CA THR A 60 6.95 -0.39 10.47
C THR A 60 7.68 0.84 10.99
N SER A 61 7.12 2.02 10.78
CA SER A 61 7.60 3.25 11.40
C SER A 61 6.51 3.82 12.31
N ASP A 62 6.86 4.04 13.57
CA ASP A 62 6.03 4.78 14.50
C ASP A 62 6.22 6.28 14.21
N THR A 63 5.37 6.84 13.34
CA THR A 63 5.38 8.30 13.15
C THR A 63 4.71 8.97 14.35
N MET A 64 5.19 10.17 14.71
CA MET A 64 4.92 10.95 15.94
C MET A 64 3.43 11.24 16.30
N GLN A 65 2.44 10.67 15.59
CA GLN A 65 1.00 10.89 15.80
C GLN A 65 0.19 9.59 15.88
N GLY A 66 0.78 8.49 16.35
CA GLY A 66 0.04 7.27 16.69
C GLY A 66 -0.48 6.46 15.49
N ALA A 67 0.03 6.73 14.29
CA ALA A 67 -0.23 5.95 13.10
C ALA A 67 1.04 5.14 12.74
N ALA A 68 0.94 3.81 12.79
CA ALA A 68 1.98 2.94 12.29
C ALA A 68 1.96 2.95 10.75
N GLU A 69 3.03 3.42 10.12
CA GLU A 69 3.20 3.30 8.68
C GLU A 69 3.82 1.93 8.35
N ILE A 70 3.23 1.21 7.40
CA ILE A 70 3.73 -0.10 6.95
C ILE A 70 4.31 0.05 5.54
N ILE A 71 5.59 -0.29 5.42
CA ILE A 71 6.33 -0.25 4.17
C ILE A 71 6.68 -1.68 3.78
N ALA A 72 6.35 -2.08 2.55
CA ALA A 72 6.77 -3.34 1.94
C ALA A 72 7.83 -3.05 0.87
N TYR A 73 8.94 -3.78 0.89
CA TYR A 73 9.98 -3.65 -0.13
C TYR A 73 10.66 -4.98 -0.42
N GLY A 74 11.28 -5.09 -1.59
CA GLY A 74 12.05 -6.24 -2.06
C GLY A 74 12.72 -5.92 -3.39
N THR A 75 13.36 -6.92 -3.99
CA THR A 75 14.01 -6.79 -5.30
C THR A 75 13.17 -7.47 -6.36
N ALA A 76 12.66 -6.69 -7.30
CA ALA A 76 11.95 -7.20 -8.47
C ALA A 76 12.95 -7.89 -9.42
N VAL A 77 12.67 -9.13 -9.82
CA VAL A 77 13.54 -9.93 -10.70
C VAL A 77 12.73 -10.59 -11.81
N LYS A 78 13.41 -10.91 -12.90
CA LYS A 78 12.87 -11.74 -13.98
C LYS A 78 13.63 -13.06 -13.98
N THR A 79 12.90 -14.15 -13.75
CA THR A 79 13.43 -15.52 -13.60
C THR A 79 13.41 -16.30 -14.90
N THR A 80 12.75 -15.77 -15.93
CA THR A 80 12.80 -16.34 -17.29
C THR A 80 14.24 -16.31 -17.83
N LEU A 81 14.79 -17.50 -18.15
CA LEU A 81 16.05 -17.68 -18.88
C LEU A 81 15.96 -17.19 -20.34
#